data_AF-A0A429TAQ9-F1
#
_entry.id   AF-A0A429TAQ9-F1
#
_cell.length_a   1.000
_cell.length_b   1.000
_cell.length_c   1.000
_cell.angle_alpha   90.00
_cell.angle_beta   90.00
_cell.angle_gamma   90.00
#
_symmetry.space_group_name_H-M   'P 1'
#
loop_
_entity.id
_entity.type
_entity.pdbx_description
1 polymer ?
#
loop_
_entity_poly.entity_id
_entity_poly.type
_entity_poly.pdbx_seq_one_letter_code
_entity_poly.pdbx_strand_id
1 'polypeptide(L)'
;MRAPTAAASPARSAVRRTAAVVIALLAGVVFTMAPAGAAGRVADPLNVSGSSTNGIVTSAPACPAGPLTDGRLLGGNATLAPGVFSALDSLLSVSLPFRVGGTQAALSGPDAQVALANARGALTLSLSAGDCNSPGLSYNGTTVTGSGTWTVVPDSTPTNAYRGAGGSGSFTISADVTPGTGKSWSLNLTGNISLLQPQPAVTHRAYWGGLGNYLSRTLSVEYRIRNTGPGDAFNVKLLDALPAGPGVTRLGPVPQTVGSIRSGATASVVVRYRVCGIAVIGCRFTANTQTSLTDALDGNLHTETVPVTVQVPLTPLP
;
A
#
# COMPACT_ATOMS: atom_id res chain seq x y z
N MET A 1 -68.89 -35.81 -55.40
CA MET A 1 -67.58 -36.09 -54.76
C MET A 1 -66.49 -35.82 -55.77
N ARG A 2 -65.48 -35.03 -55.36
CA ARG A 2 -64.31 -34.52 -56.12
C ARG A 2 -64.59 -33.52 -57.25
N ALA A 3 -64.33 -32.26 -56.90
CA ALA A 3 -64.27 -31.09 -57.76
C ALA A 3 -62.84 -30.87 -58.31
N PRO A 4 -62.66 -29.99 -59.32
CA PRO A 4 -61.68 -30.16 -60.40
C PRO A 4 -60.45 -29.25 -60.33
N THR A 5 -59.66 -29.44 -61.39
CA THR A 5 -58.37 -28.91 -61.83
C THR A 5 -58.32 -27.39 -62.08
N ALA A 6 -57.16 -26.81 -61.72
CA ALA A 6 -56.36 -25.74 -62.33
C ALA A 6 -57.00 -24.52 -63.04
N ALA A 7 -56.55 -23.31 -62.65
CA ALA A 7 -56.13 -22.19 -63.53
C ALA A 7 -55.73 -21.00 -62.61
N ALA A 8 -54.46 -20.58 -62.62
CA ALA A 8 -53.90 -19.46 -63.40
C ALA A 8 -54.21 -18.04 -62.86
N SER A 9 -53.13 -17.39 -62.40
CA SER A 9 -52.92 -15.95 -62.12
C SER A 9 -53.30 -15.04 -63.31
N PRO A 10 -53.47 -13.69 -63.19
CA PRO A 10 -52.46 -12.80 -62.58
C PRO A 10 -52.89 -11.41 -62.02
N ALA A 11 -51.88 -10.73 -61.44
CA ALA A 11 -51.56 -9.29 -61.52
C ALA A 11 -52.31 -8.25 -60.65
N ARG A 12 -51.58 -7.59 -59.72
CA ARG A 12 -51.05 -6.20 -59.81
C ARG A 12 -50.90 -5.54 -58.42
N SER A 13 -49.75 -4.86 -58.26
CA SER A 13 -49.48 -3.63 -57.48
C SER A 13 -49.89 -3.54 -56.01
N ALA A 14 -49.13 -2.93 -55.10
CA ALA A 14 -47.83 -2.28 -55.05
C ALA A 14 -47.59 -1.92 -53.55
N VAL A 15 -46.44 -1.28 -53.26
CA VAL A 15 -46.10 -0.59 -51.99
C VAL A 15 -45.56 -1.57 -50.92
N ARG A 16 -44.35 -1.48 -50.36
CA ARG A 16 -43.38 -0.39 -50.19
C ARG A 16 -41.97 -0.98 -50.06
N ARG A 17 -40.99 -0.36 -50.73
CA ARG A 17 -39.57 -0.48 -50.41
C ARG A 17 -39.31 0.25 -49.11
N THR A 18 -38.63 -0.40 -48.16
CA THR A 18 -37.80 0.31 -47.18
C THR A 18 -36.49 -0.44 -47.09
N ALA A 19 -35.43 0.22 -47.57
CA ALA A 19 -34.07 -0.27 -47.54
C ALA A 19 -33.60 -0.39 -46.08
N ALA A 20 -33.21 -1.59 -45.65
CA ALA A 20 -32.42 -1.76 -44.46
C ALA A 20 -30.98 -1.37 -44.79
N VAL A 21 -30.62 -0.14 -44.44
CA VAL A 21 -29.25 0.35 -44.45
C VAL A 21 -28.49 -0.40 -43.35
N VAL A 22 -27.61 -1.32 -43.76
CA VAL A 22 -26.64 -1.97 -42.88
C VAL A 22 -25.49 -0.98 -42.67
N ILE A 23 -25.59 -0.17 -41.61
CA ILE A 23 -24.42 0.52 -41.05
C ILE A 23 -23.73 -0.49 -40.14
N ALA A 24 -22.64 -1.05 -40.62
CA ALA A 24 -21.67 -1.75 -39.78
C ALA A 24 -20.99 -0.71 -38.88
N LEU A 25 -21.51 -0.53 -37.66
CA LEU A 25 -20.79 0.16 -36.61
C LEU A 25 -19.63 -0.75 -36.18
N LEU A 26 -18.42 -0.40 -36.59
CA LEU A 26 -17.17 -0.85 -35.99
C LEU A 26 -17.16 -0.39 -34.53
N ALA A 27 -17.74 -1.21 -33.64
CA ALA A 27 -17.46 -1.13 -32.22
C ALA A 27 -16.02 -1.63 -32.03
N GLY A 28 -15.08 -0.69 -31.99
CA GLY A 28 -13.77 -0.93 -31.41
C GLY A 28 -14.00 -1.37 -29.96
N VAL A 29 -13.89 -2.66 -29.70
CA VAL A 29 -13.71 -3.18 -28.34
C VAL A 29 -12.30 -2.76 -27.95
N VAL A 30 -12.19 -1.51 -27.51
CA VAL A 30 -11.14 -1.16 -26.56
C VAL A 30 -11.47 -2.04 -25.35
N PHE A 31 -10.68 -3.09 -25.12
CA PHE A 31 -10.56 -3.63 -23.78
C PHE A 31 -9.96 -2.50 -22.95
N THR A 32 -10.81 -1.58 -22.50
CA THR A 32 -10.57 -0.91 -21.24
C THR A 32 -10.70 -2.03 -20.22
N MET A 33 -9.57 -2.69 -19.93
CA MET A 33 -9.40 -3.20 -18.58
C MET A 33 -9.67 -1.99 -17.70
N ALA A 34 -10.87 -1.92 -17.13
CA ALA A 34 -11.13 -1.03 -16.02
C ALA A 34 -9.96 -1.25 -15.06
N PRO A 35 -9.28 -0.20 -14.56
CA PRO A 35 -8.33 -0.40 -13.49
C PRO A 35 -9.14 -0.99 -12.33
N ALA A 36 -8.99 -2.31 -12.15
CA ALA A 36 -9.60 -3.01 -11.06
C ALA A 36 -9.00 -2.44 -9.77
N GLY A 37 -9.86 -2.06 -8.83
CA GLY A 37 -9.47 -1.71 -7.47
C GLY A 37 -9.99 -0.35 -7.06
N ALA A 38 -11.19 -0.32 -6.49
CA ALA A 38 -11.41 0.59 -5.38
C ALA A 38 -10.30 0.32 -4.36
N ALA A 39 -9.62 1.39 -3.93
CA ALA A 39 -8.59 1.43 -2.91
C ALA A 39 -8.85 0.43 -1.77
N GLY A 40 -8.29 -0.78 -1.88
CA GLY A 40 -8.30 -1.73 -0.79
C GLY A 40 -7.43 -1.17 0.32
N ARG A 41 -7.94 -1.24 1.55
CA ARG A 41 -7.08 -1.23 2.72
C ARG A 41 -7.06 -2.65 3.23
N VAL A 42 -5.89 -3.25 3.35
CA VAL A 42 -5.74 -4.52 4.04
C VAL A 42 -5.31 -4.22 5.47
N ALA A 43 -5.96 -4.91 6.39
CA ALA A 43 -5.63 -4.80 7.81
C ALA A 43 -4.43 -5.71 8.10
N ASP A 44 -3.37 -5.10 8.60
CA ASP A 44 -2.18 -5.76 9.13
C ASP A 44 -2.26 -5.86 10.64
N PRO A 45 -1.85 -6.99 11.23
CA PRO A 45 -1.73 -7.09 12.67
C PRO A 45 -0.65 -6.13 13.17
N LEU A 46 -0.99 -5.34 14.19
CA LEU A 46 -0.05 -4.60 15.00
C LEU A 46 0.22 -5.40 16.27
N ASN A 47 1.48 -5.74 16.49
CA ASN A 47 1.95 -6.32 17.74
C ASN A 47 3.27 -5.67 18.12
N VAL A 48 3.20 -4.57 18.89
CA VAL A 48 4.36 -3.78 19.29
C VAL A 48 4.50 -3.82 20.79
N SER A 49 5.68 -4.15 21.27
CA SER A 49 6.07 -3.95 22.66
C SER A 49 7.23 -2.97 22.74
N GLY A 50 7.19 -2.08 23.71
CA GLY A 50 8.29 -1.19 24.02
C GLY A 50 8.39 -0.97 25.52
N SER A 51 9.62 -0.93 26.00
CA SER A 51 9.90 -0.65 27.40
C SER A 51 11.19 0.15 27.51
N SER A 52 11.29 0.96 28.56
CA SER A 52 12.47 1.78 28.82
C SER A 52 12.51 2.15 30.29
N THR A 53 13.73 2.25 30.84
CA THR A 53 13.98 2.79 32.18
C THR A 53 14.27 4.28 32.15
N ASN A 54 14.25 4.92 30.98
CA ASN A 54 14.64 6.31 30.78
C ASN A 54 13.43 7.24 30.56
N GLY A 55 12.27 6.90 31.12
CA GLY A 55 11.10 7.77 31.11
C GLY A 55 11.34 9.06 31.91
N ILE A 56 10.66 10.11 31.52
CA ILE A 56 10.61 11.40 32.20
C ILE A 56 9.17 11.65 32.59
N VAL A 57 8.94 11.92 33.87
CA VAL A 57 7.61 12.25 34.36
C VAL A 57 7.59 13.69 34.85
N THR A 58 6.75 14.50 34.21
CA THR A 58 6.49 15.89 34.59
C THR A 58 5.07 16.05 35.11
N SER A 59 4.74 17.25 35.59
CA SER A 59 3.34 17.61 35.86
C SER A 59 2.54 17.64 34.55
N ALA A 60 1.31 17.17 34.62
CA ALA A 60 0.27 17.39 33.60
C ALA A 60 -0.91 18.13 34.25
N PRO A 61 -1.84 18.69 33.45
CA PRO A 61 -3.10 19.17 34.01
C PRO A 61 -3.79 18.08 34.83
N ALA A 62 -4.30 18.41 36.02
CA ALA A 62 -5.15 17.51 36.78
C ALA A 62 -6.55 17.42 36.16
N CYS A 63 -7.43 16.58 36.71
CA CYS A 63 -8.83 16.61 36.30
C CYS A 63 -9.50 17.89 36.82
N PRO A 64 -10.25 18.62 35.97
CA PRO A 64 -11.03 19.77 36.43
C PRO A 64 -12.20 19.36 37.34
N ALA A 65 -12.67 18.11 37.21
CA ALA A 65 -13.68 17.49 38.05
C ALA A 65 -13.42 15.98 38.14
N GLY A 66 -13.78 15.34 39.26
CA GLY A 66 -13.69 13.89 39.46
C GLY A 66 -12.74 13.46 40.59
N PRO A 67 -12.71 12.17 40.94
CA PRO A 67 -11.87 11.60 41.99
C PRO A 67 -10.35 11.63 41.73
N LEU A 68 -9.92 11.89 40.49
CA LEU A 68 -8.50 11.94 40.12
C LEU A 68 -7.97 13.36 40.31
N THR A 69 -7.19 13.57 41.36
CA THR A 69 -6.80 14.90 41.83
C THR A 69 -5.49 15.40 41.25
N ASP A 70 -4.73 14.55 40.57
CA ASP A 70 -3.37 14.89 40.15
C ASP A 70 -3.05 14.47 38.71
N GLY A 71 -2.20 15.24 38.04
CA GLY A 71 -1.81 15.05 36.65
C GLY A 71 -0.32 14.74 36.51
N ARG A 72 0.00 13.69 35.77
CA ARG A 72 1.36 13.25 35.45
C ARG A 72 1.50 13.04 33.96
N LEU A 73 2.55 13.58 33.34
CA LEU A 73 2.87 13.32 31.95
C LEU A 73 4.10 12.44 31.90
N LEU A 74 3.94 11.19 31.47
CA LEU A 74 5.05 10.32 31.13
C LEU A 74 5.45 10.57 29.67
N GLY A 75 6.66 11.08 29.48
CA GLY A 75 7.35 11.12 28.19
C GLY A 75 8.46 10.07 28.15
N GLY A 76 8.70 9.47 26.98
CA GLY A 76 9.79 8.51 26.84
C GLY A 76 9.88 7.92 25.44
N ASN A 77 10.95 7.18 25.19
CA ASN A 77 11.14 6.47 23.93
C ASN A 77 11.78 5.09 24.13
N ALA A 78 11.54 4.20 23.16
CA ALA A 78 12.13 2.87 23.09
C ALA A 78 12.42 2.53 21.62
N THR A 79 13.63 2.05 21.33
CA THR A 79 13.95 1.53 20.00
C THR A 79 13.26 0.18 19.83
N LEU A 80 12.62 -0.02 18.68
CA LEU A 80 11.97 -1.26 18.32
C LEU A 80 12.89 -2.07 17.40
N ALA A 81 12.88 -3.39 17.55
CA ALA A 81 13.59 -4.26 16.64
C ALA A 81 13.00 -4.18 15.22
N PRO A 82 13.82 -4.31 14.17
CA PRO A 82 13.33 -4.51 12.81
C PRO A 82 12.33 -5.68 12.74
N GLY A 83 11.26 -5.49 11.98
CA GLY A 83 10.16 -6.43 11.79
C GLY A 83 8.96 -6.24 12.73
N VAL A 84 9.10 -5.47 13.83
CA VAL A 84 8.01 -5.26 14.81
C VAL A 84 6.94 -4.29 14.29
N PHE A 85 7.37 -3.18 13.70
CA PHE A 85 6.50 -2.19 13.05
C PHE A 85 6.75 -2.10 11.54
N SER A 86 7.98 -2.39 11.11
CA SER A 86 8.40 -2.47 9.71
C SER A 86 9.77 -3.13 9.64
N ALA A 87 10.27 -3.47 8.46
CA ALA A 87 11.64 -3.98 8.33
C ALA A 87 12.74 -2.92 8.62
N LEU A 88 12.36 -1.68 8.89
CA LEU A 88 13.28 -0.58 9.20
C LEU A 88 13.45 -0.40 10.71
N ASP A 89 14.58 0.17 11.10
CA ASP A 89 14.79 0.68 12.45
C ASP A 89 13.66 1.64 12.81
N SER A 90 13.00 1.32 13.92
CA SER A 90 11.77 1.97 14.34
C SER A 90 11.88 2.45 15.78
N LEU A 91 11.14 3.49 16.10
CA LEU A 91 11.08 4.12 17.41
C LEU A 91 9.63 4.14 17.90
N LEU A 92 9.45 3.76 19.16
CA LEU A 92 8.23 4.01 19.92
C LEU A 92 8.44 5.24 20.80
N SER A 93 7.62 6.26 20.64
CA SER A 93 7.60 7.46 21.49
C SER A 93 6.29 7.51 22.26
N VAL A 94 6.38 7.70 23.57
CA VAL A 94 5.20 7.78 24.46
C VAL A 94 5.01 9.21 24.97
N SER A 95 3.76 9.67 24.98
CA SER A 95 3.31 10.91 25.62
C SER A 95 1.99 10.63 26.32
N LEU A 96 2.08 10.19 27.58
CA LEU A 96 0.95 9.63 28.33
C LEU A 96 0.63 10.53 29.53
N PRO A 97 -0.37 11.41 29.42
CA PRO A 97 -0.85 12.27 30.49
C PRO A 97 -1.80 11.49 31.41
N PHE A 98 -1.24 10.74 32.35
CA PHE A 98 -1.99 10.07 33.41
C PHE A 98 -2.69 11.09 34.30
N ARG A 99 -3.93 10.78 34.67
CA ARG A 99 -4.65 11.41 35.79
C ARG A 99 -4.70 10.39 36.91
N VAL A 100 -4.28 10.74 38.12
CA VAL A 100 -4.17 9.81 39.25
C VAL A 100 -4.93 10.32 40.47
N GLY A 101 -5.41 9.40 41.30
CA GLY A 101 -6.10 9.67 42.57
C GLY A 101 -5.61 8.73 43.66
N GLY A 102 -6.50 8.28 44.55
CA GLY A 102 -6.15 7.37 45.65
C GLY A 102 -5.53 6.05 45.17
N THR A 103 -6.33 5.19 44.51
CA THR A 103 -5.90 3.87 44.01
C THR A 103 -6.19 3.65 42.53
N GLN A 104 -6.57 4.73 41.84
CA GLN A 104 -7.07 4.68 40.47
C GLN A 104 -6.36 5.72 39.60
N ALA A 105 -6.34 5.44 38.30
CA ALA A 105 -5.83 6.34 37.28
C ALA A 105 -6.66 6.28 36.00
N ALA A 106 -6.48 7.26 35.14
CA ALA A 106 -7.07 7.30 33.81
C ALA A 106 -6.07 7.80 32.76
N LEU A 107 -6.26 7.34 31.53
CA LEU A 107 -5.65 7.88 30.32
C LEU A 107 -6.78 8.33 29.40
N SER A 108 -6.96 9.63 29.24
CA SER A 108 -7.97 10.17 28.34
C SER A 108 -7.46 10.11 26.90
N GLY A 109 -8.21 9.41 26.05
CA GLY A 109 -7.96 9.20 24.62
C GLY A 109 -7.20 10.32 23.89
N PRO A 110 -7.77 11.52 23.75
CA PRO A 110 -7.23 12.53 22.84
C PRO A 110 -5.83 13.04 23.21
N ASP A 111 -5.51 13.04 24.51
CA ASP A 111 -4.25 13.59 25.03
C ASP A 111 -3.18 12.50 25.20
N ALA A 112 -3.60 11.26 25.42
CA ALA A 112 -2.72 10.11 25.57
C ALA A 112 -2.34 9.55 24.21
N GLN A 113 -1.15 9.92 23.75
CA GLN A 113 -0.68 9.59 22.41
C GLN A 113 0.63 8.80 22.44
N VAL A 114 0.74 7.90 21.48
CA VAL A 114 1.93 7.10 21.23
C VAL A 114 2.24 7.17 19.75
N ALA A 115 3.50 7.39 19.39
CA ALA A 115 3.94 7.43 18.00
C ALA A 115 4.89 6.27 17.70
N LEU A 116 4.61 5.55 16.61
CA LEU A 116 5.48 4.57 16.00
C LEU A 116 6.12 5.23 14.77
N ALA A 117 7.45 5.36 14.73
CA ALA A 117 8.11 6.11 13.67
C ALA A 117 9.32 5.36 13.10
N ASN A 118 9.59 5.56 11.82
CA ASN A 118 10.79 5.10 11.12
C ASN A 118 11.15 6.10 9.99
N ALA A 119 12.07 5.72 9.11
CA ALA A 119 12.48 6.57 7.99
C ALA A 119 11.36 6.85 6.94
N ARG A 120 10.21 6.15 6.99
CA ARG A 120 9.07 6.33 6.08
C ARG A 120 8.02 7.30 6.62
N GLY A 121 8.02 7.56 7.93
CA GLY A 121 7.07 8.45 8.58
C GLY A 121 6.72 8.00 9.99
N ALA A 122 5.59 8.50 10.50
CA ALA A 122 5.09 8.18 11.82
C ALA A 122 3.60 7.79 11.80
N LEU A 123 3.22 6.84 12.65
CA LEU A 123 1.85 6.47 12.93
C LEU A 123 1.55 6.83 14.39
N THR A 124 0.58 7.73 14.59
CA THR A 124 0.15 8.14 15.93
C THR A 124 -1.09 7.38 16.35
N LEU A 125 -1.07 6.87 17.57
CA LEU A 125 -2.17 6.16 18.22
C LEU A 125 -2.65 6.98 19.42
N SER A 126 -3.97 7.09 19.55
CA SER A 126 -4.64 7.65 20.72
C SER A 126 -5.03 6.50 21.64
N LEU A 127 -4.62 6.54 22.90
CA LEU A 127 -4.84 5.50 23.91
C LEU A 127 -5.90 5.97 24.91
N SER A 128 -6.89 5.13 25.19
CA SER A 128 -7.95 5.42 26.14
C SER A 128 -8.09 4.33 27.18
N ALA A 129 -8.11 4.72 28.46
CA ALA A 129 -8.44 3.86 29.58
C ALA A 129 -9.12 4.67 30.69
N GLY A 130 -10.45 4.70 30.63
CA GLY A 130 -11.29 5.47 31.53
C GLY A 130 -11.16 6.99 31.37
N ASP A 131 -11.82 7.72 32.25
CA ASP A 131 -11.78 9.17 32.33
C ASP A 131 -11.73 9.64 33.79
N CYS A 132 -11.85 10.95 34.01
CA CYS A 132 -11.79 11.54 35.33
C CYS A 132 -12.89 11.06 36.29
N ASN A 133 -14.07 10.70 35.78
CA ASN A 133 -15.23 10.28 36.57
C ASN A 133 -15.36 8.75 36.63
N SER A 134 -14.85 8.05 35.62
CA SER A 134 -14.80 6.59 35.56
C SER A 134 -13.36 6.15 35.24
N PRO A 135 -12.46 6.13 36.24
CA PRO A 135 -11.08 5.72 36.04
C PRO A 135 -10.98 4.27 35.58
N GLY A 136 -10.08 3.99 34.64
CA GLY A 136 -9.94 2.67 34.00
C GLY A 136 -8.67 1.91 34.36
N LEU A 137 -7.74 2.54 35.09
CA LEU A 137 -6.44 2.00 35.44
C LEU A 137 -6.25 1.91 36.95
N SER A 138 -5.37 1.01 37.38
CA SER A 138 -4.95 0.90 38.78
C SER A 138 -3.76 1.81 39.06
N TYR A 139 -3.70 2.38 40.25
CA TYR A 139 -2.59 3.17 40.76
C TYR A 139 -2.26 2.75 42.19
N ASN A 140 -0.97 2.55 42.50
CA ASN A 140 -0.52 2.13 43.83
C ASN A 140 0.21 3.23 44.61
N GLY A 141 0.11 4.49 44.19
CA GLY A 141 0.85 5.62 44.77
C GLY A 141 2.16 5.97 44.06
N THR A 142 2.68 5.09 43.21
CA THR A 142 3.88 5.37 42.40
C THR A 142 3.78 4.86 40.97
N THR A 143 3.06 3.76 40.76
CA THR A 143 2.98 3.03 39.51
C THR A 143 1.54 2.98 39.02
N VAL A 144 1.33 3.24 37.74
CA VAL A 144 0.06 3.00 37.04
C VAL A 144 0.17 1.69 36.25
N THR A 145 -0.86 0.85 36.36
CA THR A 145 -0.96 -0.40 35.61
C THR A 145 -2.38 -0.64 35.11
N GLY A 146 -2.50 -1.26 33.93
CA GLY A 146 -3.79 -1.71 33.43
C GLY A 146 -3.79 -1.89 31.93
N SER A 147 -4.99 -1.84 31.36
CA SER A 147 -5.23 -2.01 29.94
C SER A 147 -6.28 -1.04 29.44
N GLY A 148 -6.30 -0.82 28.13
CA GLY A 148 -7.31 0.01 27.48
C GLY A 148 -7.38 -0.27 26.00
N THR A 149 -7.94 0.68 25.25
CA THR A 149 -8.06 0.61 23.80
C THR A 149 -7.25 1.70 23.14
N TRP A 150 -6.89 1.49 21.88
CA TRP A 150 -6.29 2.53 21.06
C TRP A 150 -6.97 2.64 19.71
N THR A 151 -6.88 3.82 19.12
CA THR A 151 -7.30 4.09 17.75
C THR A 151 -6.20 4.87 17.02
N VAL A 152 -6.11 4.70 15.70
CA VAL A 152 -5.19 5.50 14.89
C VAL A 152 -5.69 6.94 14.81
N VAL A 153 -4.81 7.89 15.10
CA VAL A 153 -5.05 9.32 14.83
C VAL A 153 -4.86 9.56 13.34
N PRO A 154 -5.87 10.06 12.61
CA PRO A 154 -5.74 10.29 11.17
C PRO A 154 -4.66 11.32 10.86
N ASP A 155 -3.82 11.00 9.87
CA ASP A 155 -2.85 11.93 9.28
C ASP A 155 -3.08 12.01 7.76
N SER A 156 -3.09 13.23 7.20
CA SER A 156 -3.26 13.48 5.77
C SER A 156 -1.99 14.03 5.09
N THR A 157 -0.88 14.13 5.83
CA THR A 157 0.39 14.68 5.35
C THR A 157 0.92 13.85 4.16
N PRO A 158 1.06 14.43 2.96
CA PRO A 158 1.39 13.68 1.75
C PRO A 158 2.74 12.96 1.78
N THR A 159 3.70 13.48 2.56
CA THR A 159 5.04 12.89 2.71
C THR A 159 5.08 11.72 3.70
N ASN A 160 4.04 11.52 4.50
CA ASN A 160 3.96 10.42 5.44
C ASN A 160 3.45 9.15 4.72
N ALA A 161 4.22 8.06 4.80
CA ALA A 161 3.82 6.78 4.24
C ALA A 161 2.61 6.15 4.96
N TYR A 162 2.38 6.51 6.22
CA TYR A 162 1.24 6.07 7.02
C TYR A 162 0.01 6.98 6.88
N ARG A 163 0.03 7.92 5.93
CA ARG A 163 -1.11 8.81 5.69
C ARG A 163 -2.37 8.02 5.41
N GLY A 164 -3.48 8.56 5.89
CA GLY A 164 -4.77 7.96 5.81
C GLY A 164 -4.92 6.70 6.65
N ALA A 165 -3.89 6.17 7.33
CA ALA A 165 -4.00 4.94 8.11
C ALA A 165 -5.21 4.99 9.08
N GLY A 166 -5.83 3.83 9.27
CA GLY A 166 -6.92 3.67 10.23
C GLY A 166 -6.74 2.35 10.96
N GLY A 167 -7.25 2.23 12.17
CA GLY A 167 -7.04 1.01 12.95
C GLY A 167 -7.44 1.20 14.40
N SER A 168 -7.51 0.07 15.09
CA SER A 168 -7.81 0.04 16.51
C SER A 168 -7.31 -1.26 17.14
N GLY A 169 -7.26 -1.25 18.46
CA GLY A 169 -6.87 -2.41 19.23
C GLY A 169 -6.91 -2.17 20.73
N SER A 170 -6.19 -3.01 21.44
CA SER A 170 -5.99 -2.97 22.88
C SER A 170 -4.53 -2.70 23.24
N PHE A 171 -4.32 -2.22 24.46
CA PHE A 171 -2.99 -2.08 25.02
C PHE A 171 -2.93 -2.58 26.46
N THR A 172 -1.72 -2.89 26.93
CA THR A 172 -1.40 -3.04 28.36
C THR A 172 -0.26 -2.10 28.71
N ILE A 173 -0.31 -1.48 29.89
CA ILE A 173 0.69 -0.51 30.35
C ILE A 173 1.11 -0.81 31.80
N SER A 174 2.39 -0.57 32.08
CA SER A 174 2.94 -0.41 33.42
C SER A 174 3.92 0.76 33.40
N ALA A 175 3.75 1.73 34.29
CA ALA A 175 4.56 2.94 34.29
C ALA A 175 4.77 3.48 35.71
N ASP A 176 6.03 3.76 36.07
CA ASP A 176 6.35 4.64 37.19
C ASP A 176 5.99 6.08 36.81
N VAL A 177 5.08 6.68 37.58
CA VAL A 177 4.56 8.03 37.38
C VAL A 177 4.96 8.97 38.51
N THR A 178 5.97 8.60 39.29
CA THR A 178 6.60 9.53 40.24
C THR A 178 7.38 10.60 39.47
N PRO A 179 7.31 11.89 39.87
CA PRO A 179 8.04 12.95 39.18
C PRO A 179 9.55 12.70 39.09
N GLY A 180 10.17 13.14 38.00
CA GLY A 180 11.61 13.04 37.77
C GLY A 180 11.99 12.24 36.54
N THR A 181 13.28 11.91 36.42
CA THR A 181 13.87 11.15 35.30
C THR A 181 14.19 9.72 35.72
N GLY A 182 14.48 8.84 34.74
CA GLY A 182 14.83 7.44 35.01
C GLY A 182 13.63 6.56 35.35
N LYS A 183 12.44 6.95 34.87
CA LYS A 183 11.18 6.26 35.17
C LYS A 183 10.98 5.08 34.24
N SER A 184 10.70 3.93 34.84
CA SER A 184 10.48 2.70 34.09
C SER A 184 9.06 2.67 33.53
N TRP A 185 8.92 2.26 32.29
CA TRP A 185 7.64 2.00 31.66
C TRP A 185 7.72 0.85 30.67
N SER A 186 6.58 0.18 30.47
CA SER A 186 6.38 -0.88 29.51
C SER A 186 4.99 -0.75 28.90
N LEU A 187 4.91 -0.78 27.58
CA LEU A 187 3.69 -0.68 26.79
C LEU A 187 3.65 -1.81 25.76
N ASN A 188 2.56 -2.55 25.74
CA ASN A 188 2.25 -3.51 24.68
C ASN A 188 1.00 -3.04 23.94
N LEU A 189 1.07 -3.03 22.61
CA LEU A 189 0.02 -2.64 21.69
C LEU A 189 -0.33 -3.84 20.81
N THR A 190 -1.61 -4.22 20.81
CA THR A 190 -2.13 -5.31 20.00
C THR A 190 -3.38 -4.85 19.26
N GLY A 191 -3.51 -5.19 17.98
CA GLY A 191 -4.71 -4.88 17.20
C GLY A 191 -4.43 -4.88 15.72
N ASN A 192 -5.18 -4.09 14.95
CA ASN A 192 -5.08 -4.09 13.50
C ASN A 192 -4.93 -2.66 12.97
N ILE A 193 -4.03 -2.49 11.99
CA ILE A 193 -3.87 -1.25 11.22
C ILE A 193 -4.20 -1.54 9.77
N SER A 194 -5.01 -0.68 9.18
CA SER A 194 -5.32 -0.68 7.76
C SER A 194 -4.61 0.47 7.06
N LEU A 195 -3.79 0.13 6.07
CA LEU A 195 -3.05 1.10 5.26
C LEU A 195 -3.64 1.27 3.88
N LEU A 196 -3.35 2.41 3.26
CA LEU A 196 -3.57 2.58 1.82
C LEU A 196 -2.63 1.62 1.07
N GLN A 197 -3.18 0.85 0.12
CA GLN A 197 -2.39 -0.13 -0.60
C GLN A 197 -1.73 0.45 -1.87
N PRO A 198 -0.48 0.06 -2.16
CA PRO A 198 0.12 0.28 -3.47
C PRO A 198 -0.52 -0.62 -4.54
N GLN A 199 -0.45 -0.20 -5.80
CA GLN A 199 -0.89 -1.01 -6.94
C GLN A 199 0.05 -0.76 -8.12
N PRO A 200 0.86 -1.75 -8.55
CA PRO A 200 1.80 -1.54 -9.63
C PRO A 200 1.09 -1.71 -10.99
N ALA A 201 1.46 -0.86 -11.94
CA ALA A 201 1.10 -1.03 -13.35
C ALA A 201 2.38 -0.95 -14.17
N VAL A 202 2.57 -1.88 -15.11
CA VAL A 202 3.76 -1.96 -15.94
C VAL A 202 3.43 -1.52 -17.36
N THR A 203 4.15 -0.52 -17.86
CA THR A 203 4.17 -0.13 -19.27
C THR A 203 5.59 -0.29 -19.81
N HIS A 204 5.78 -0.16 -21.12
CA HIS A 204 7.09 -0.37 -21.71
C HIS A 204 7.41 0.57 -22.87
N ARG A 205 8.70 0.69 -23.15
CA ARG A 205 9.24 1.30 -24.37
C ARG A 205 10.41 0.46 -24.88
N ALA A 206 10.29 -0.03 -26.10
CA ALA A 206 11.37 -0.75 -26.77
C ALA A 206 12.17 0.20 -27.68
N TYR A 207 13.48 0.08 -27.66
CA TYR A 207 14.37 0.88 -28.50
C TYR A 207 15.71 0.18 -28.75
N TRP A 208 16.37 0.58 -29.83
CA TRP A 208 17.74 0.18 -30.10
C TRP A 208 18.69 1.17 -29.46
N GLY A 209 19.62 0.69 -28.64
CA GLY A 209 20.69 1.52 -28.05
C GLY A 209 21.81 1.90 -29.04
N GLY A 210 21.49 2.05 -30.34
CA GLY A 210 22.43 2.34 -31.42
C GLY A 210 22.52 1.25 -32.50
N LEU A 211 23.24 1.56 -33.58
CA LEU A 211 23.37 0.67 -34.75
C LEU A 211 24.03 -0.67 -34.41
N GLY A 212 25.04 -0.69 -33.53
CA GLY A 212 25.66 -1.94 -33.08
C GLY A 212 24.69 -2.87 -32.35
N ASN A 213 23.75 -2.32 -31.57
CA ASN A 213 22.70 -3.08 -30.92
C ASN A 213 21.67 -3.61 -31.92
N TYR A 214 21.35 -2.82 -32.96
CA TYR A 214 20.50 -3.27 -34.06
C TYR A 214 21.11 -4.46 -34.81
N LEU A 215 22.38 -4.34 -35.24
CA LEU A 215 23.10 -5.39 -35.98
C LEU A 215 23.33 -6.65 -35.14
N SER A 216 23.61 -6.50 -33.84
CA SER A 216 23.73 -7.62 -32.89
C SER A 216 22.38 -8.13 -32.38
N ARG A 217 21.27 -7.52 -32.80
CA ARG A 217 19.89 -7.84 -32.42
C ARG A 217 19.63 -7.78 -30.91
N THR A 218 20.34 -6.87 -30.25
CA THR A 218 20.19 -6.60 -28.83
C THR A 218 19.22 -5.44 -28.64
N LEU A 219 17.96 -5.75 -28.37
CA LEU A 219 16.92 -4.78 -28.07
C LEU A 219 16.98 -4.38 -26.60
N SER A 220 16.83 -3.09 -26.31
CA SER A 220 16.58 -2.58 -24.96
C SER A 220 15.09 -2.37 -24.77
N VAL A 221 14.53 -2.91 -23.69
CA VAL A 221 13.15 -2.65 -23.27
C VAL A 221 13.20 -1.96 -21.91
N GLU A 222 12.77 -0.70 -21.89
CA GLU A 222 12.53 0.06 -20.67
C GLU A 222 11.13 -0.33 -20.15
N TYR A 223 11.08 -1.01 -19.00
CA TYR A 223 9.84 -1.24 -18.26
C TYR A 223 9.62 -0.09 -17.30
N ARG A 224 8.50 0.60 -17.47
CA ARG A 224 8.07 1.70 -16.59
C ARG A 224 7.02 1.17 -15.63
N ILE A 225 7.37 1.16 -14.36
CA ILE A 225 6.53 0.68 -13.27
C ILE A 225 5.92 1.90 -12.60
N ARG A 226 4.60 2.06 -12.72
CA ARG A 226 3.83 3.13 -12.09
C ARG A 226 3.08 2.60 -10.90
N ASN A 227 3.10 3.30 -9.77
CA ASN A 227 2.20 3.00 -8.67
C ASN A 227 0.87 3.75 -8.89
N THR A 228 -0.17 3.03 -9.29
CA THR A 228 -1.52 3.57 -9.52
C THR A 228 -2.39 3.53 -8.26
N GLY A 229 -1.93 2.86 -7.20
CA GLY A 229 -2.63 2.76 -5.93
C GLY A 229 -2.48 4.01 -5.07
N PRO A 230 -3.35 4.19 -4.06
CA PRO A 230 -3.30 5.33 -3.14
C PRO A 230 -2.16 5.24 -2.11
N GLY A 231 -1.67 4.03 -1.81
CA GLY A 231 -0.54 3.80 -0.91
C GLY A 231 0.81 3.95 -1.59
N ASP A 232 1.86 4.14 -0.82
CA ASP A 232 3.24 4.13 -1.35
C ASP A 232 3.76 2.70 -1.46
N ALA A 233 4.50 2.42 -2.54
CA ALA A 233 5.13 1.12 -2.77
C ALA A 233 6.58 1.17 -2.31
N PHE A 234 6.99 0.21 -1.49
CA PHE A 234 8.35 0.06 -1.00
C PHE A 234 8.97 -1.23 -1.52
N ASN A 235 10.30 -1.28 -1.47
CA ASN A 235 11.09 -2.45 -1.89
C ASN A 235 10.70 -3.00 -3.27
N VAL A 236 10.31 -2.11 -4.20
CA VAL A 236 9.85 -2.50 -5.52
C VAL A 236 11.00 -3.14 -6.27
N LYS A 237 10.76 -4.34 -6.81
CA LYS A 237 11.71 -5.09 -7.62
C LYS A 237 11.03 -5.60 -8.88
N LEU A 238 11.76 -5.57 -9.99
CA LEU A 238 11.45 -6.41 -11.14
C LEU A 238 12.15 -7.75 -10.90
N LEU A 239 11.39 -8.77 -10.52
CA LEU A 239 11.91 -10.11 -10.25
C LEU A 239 12.26 -10.80 -11.56
N ASP A 240 11.36 -10.73 -12.54
CA ASP A 240 11.60 -11.30 -13.85
C ASP A 240 10.88 -10.56 -14.99
N ALA A 241 11.30 -10.83 -16.24
CA ALA A 241 10.66 -10.38 -17.47
C ALA A 241 10.86 -11.44 -18.57
N LEU A 242 10.30 -12.63 -18.34
CA LEU A 242 10.52 -13.80 -19.20
C LEU A 242 9.83 -13.62 -20.57
N PRO A 243 10.57 -13.69 -21.69
CA PRO A 243 9.96 -13.59 -23.01
C PRO A 243 9.25 -14.91 -23.37
N ALA A 244 8.05 -14.77 -23.93
CA ALA A 244 7.27 -15.80 -24.57
C ALA A 244 7.27 -15.56 -26.07
N GLY A 245 7.62 -16.61 -26.83
CA GLY A 245 7.72 -16.58 -28.29
C GLY A 245 9.07 -17.13 -28.78
N PRO A 246 9.10 -17.79 -29.95
CA PRO A 246 10.32 -18.38 -30.48
C PRO A 246 11.36 -17.30 -30.85
N GLY A 247 12.64 -17.60 -30.64
CA GLY A 247 13.75 -16.77 -31.12
C GLY A 247 13.99 -15.48 -30.32
N VAL A 248 13.43 -15.35 -29.11
CA VAL A 248 13.73 -14.26 -28.19
C VAL A 248 14.38 -14.81 -26.93
N THR A 249 15.51 -14.21 -26.53
CA THR A 249 16.24 -14.59 -25.33
C THR A 249 16.47 -13.36 -24.47
N ARG A 250 16.10 -13.44 -23.19
CA ARG A 250 16.42 -12.40 -22.20
C ARG A 250 17.92 -12.44 -21.91
N LEU A 251 18.59 -11.31 -22.06
CA LEU A 251 19.99 -11.12 -21.70
C LEU A 251 20.13 -10.53 -20.28
N GLY A 252 19.08 -9.90 -19.76
CA GLY A 252 19.05 -9.30 -18.44
C GLY A 252 19.43 -7.82 -18.45
N PRO A 253 19.74 -7.24 -17.28
CA PRO A 253 19.76 -7.89 -15.97
C PRO A 253 18.35 -8.14 -15.41
N VAL A 254 18.16 -9.23 -14.65
CA VAL A 254 17.06 -9.46 -13.71
C VAL A 254 17.58 -10.45 -12.64
N PRO A 255 17.17 -10.35 -11.36
CA PRO A 255 16.27 -9.35 -10.79
C PRO A 255 16.90 -7.95 -10.73
N GLN A 256 16.07 -6.90 -10.72
CA GLN A 256 16.50 -5.51 -10.56
C GLN A 256 15.73 -4.83 -9.43
N THR A 257 16.45 -4.11 -8.57
CA THR A 257 15.83 -3.25 -7.55
C THR A 257 15.45 -1.92 -8.17
N VAL A 258 14.19 -1.53 -7.98
CA VAL A 258 13.62 -0.27 -8.47
C VAL A 258 13.64 0.78 -7.36
N GLY A 259 13.40 0.36 -6.11
CA GLY A 259 13.36 1.23 -4.93
C GLY A 259 11.93 1.53 -4.49
N SER A 260 11.67 2.74 -4.00
CA SER A 260 10.35 3.17 -3.56
C SER A 260 9.64 3.98 -4.64
N ILE A 261 8.34 3.74 -4.81
CA ILE A 261 7.48 4.45 -5.76
C ILE A 261 6.27 4.99 -5.00
N ARG A 262 6.25 6.31 -4.76
CA ARG A 262 5.11 7.00 -4.15
C ARG A 262 3.84 6.80 -4.98
N SER A 263 2.68 6.95 -4.35
CA SER A 263 1.39 6.97 -5.05
C SER A 263 1.42 7.95 -6.23
N GLY A 264 1.01 7.46 -7.40
CA GLY A 264 0.99 8.21 -8.67
C GLY A 264 2.33 8.30 -9.40
N ALA A 265 3.46 8.01 -8.74
CA ALA A 265 4.80 8.13 -9.30
C ALA A 265 5.17 6.92 -10.19
N THR A 266 6.24 7.09 -10.97
CA THR A 266 6.76 6.07 -11.90
C THR A 266 8.27 5.94 -11.73
N ALA A 267 8.76 4.71 -11.81
CA ALA A 267 10.18 4.38 -11.91
C ALA A 267 10.41 3.44 -13.10
N SER A 268 11.65 3.27 -13.53
CA SER A 268 11.94 2.51 -14.75
C SER A 268 13.20 1.68 -14.62
N VAL A 269 13.19 0.52 -15.26
CA VAL A 269 14.33 -0.41 -15.37
C VAL A 269 14.46 -0.87 -16.80
N VAL A 270 15.68 -1.24 -17.21
CA VAL A 270 15.95 -1.68 -18.60
C VAL A 270 16.34 -3.14 -18.58
N VAL A 271 15.67 -3.94 -19.40
CA VAL A 271 16.05 -5.34 -19.66
C VAL A 271 16.41 -5.47 -21.14
N ARG A 272 17.51 -6.17 -21.39
CA ARG A 272 18.00 -6.41 -22.75
C ARG A 272 17.52 -7.78 -23.24
N TYR A 273 17.17 -7.83 -24.51
CA TYR A 273 16.74 -9.04 -25.20
C TYR A 273 17.55 -9.22 -26.46
N ARG A 274 17.92 -10.46 -26.76
CA ARG A 274 18.25 -10.86 -28.11
C ARG A 274 16.95 -11.20 -28.83
N VAL A 275 16.61 -10.48 -29.89
CA VAL A 275 15.31 -10.60 -30.58
C VAL A 275 15.47 -11.14 -32.00
N CYS A 276 14.58 -12.07 -32.36
CA CYS A 276 14.32 -12.60 -33.70
C CYS A 276 15.53 -13.08 -34.54
N GLY A 277 15.23 -13.97 -35.49
CA GLY A 277 16.17 -14.45 -36.50
C GLY A 277 16.51 -13.39 -37.55
N ILE A 278 16.66 -13.83 -38.81
CA ILE A 278 17.30 -13.07 -39.89
C ILE A 278 16.56 -11.76 -40.26
N ALA A 279 15.28 -11.59 -39.87
CA ALA A 279 14.48 -10.38 -40.12
C ALA A 279 13.84 -9.84 -38.82
N VAL A 280 13.99 -8.53 -38.60
CA VAL A 280 13.38 -7.76 -37.48
C VAL A 280 11.96 -7.30 -37.81
N ILE A 281 11.58 -7.30 -39.09
CA ILE A 281 10.27 -6.84 -39.57
C ILE A 281 9.16 -7.72 -38.99
N GLY A 282 8.21 -7.11 -38.30
CA GLY A 282 7.07 -7.82 -37.68
C GLY A 282 7.42 -8.62 -36.44
N CYS A 283 8.65 -8.51 -35.91
CA CYS A 283 9.05 -9.16 -34.68
C CYS A 283 8.25 -8.59 -33.50
N ARG A 284 7.54 -9.48 -32.81
CA ARG A 284 6.78 -9.20 -31.59
C ARG A 284 6.95 -10.35 -30.60
N PHE A 285 6.99 -10.03 -29.32
CA PHE A 285 7.00 -11.02 -28.26
C PHE A 285 6.25 -10.50 -27.04
N THR A 286 5.83 -11.40 -26.17
CA THR A 286 5.23 -11.02 -24.89
C THR A 286 6.25 -11.28 -23.79
N ALA A 287 6.53 -10.29 -22.95
CA ALA A 287 7.34 -10.47 -21.76
C ALA A 287 6.43 -10.57 -20.54
N ASN A 288 6.48 -11.69 -19.82
CA ASN A 288 5.79 -11.84 -18.54
C ASN A 288 6.64 -11.15 -17.47
N THR A 289 6.27 -9.91 -17.14
CA THR A 289 6.96 -9.11 -16.12
C THR A 289 6.44 -9.48 -14.75
N GLN A 290 7.33 -9.93 -13.87
CA GLN A 290 7.01 -10.25 -12.49
C GLN A 290 7.59 -9.16 -11.59
N THR A 291 6.73 -8.46 -10.87
CA THR A 291 7.12 -7.42 -9.90
C THR A 291 6.81 -7.87 -8.50
N SER A 292 7.61 -7.42 -7.54
CA SER A 292 7.32 -7.56 -6.10
C SER A 292 7.45 -6.22 -5.40
N LEU A 293 6.58 -5.96 -4.43
CA LEU A 293 6.60 -4.75 -3.61
C LEU A 293 5.96 -4.99 -2.26
N THR A 294 6.21 -4.09 -1.32
CA THR A 294 5.54 -4.05 -0.01
C THR A 294 4.83 -2.72 0.22
N ASP A 295 3.89 -2.70 1.16
CA ASP A 295 3.32 -1.47 1.71
C ASP A 295 4.26 -0.82 2.76
N ALA A 296 3.75 0.19 3.48
CA ALA A 296 4.54 0.93 4.46
C ALA A 296 4.94 0.13 5.72
N LEU A 297 4.19 -0.93 6.09
CA LEU A 297 4.53 -1.79 7.23
C LEU A 297 5.41 -2.99 6.83
N ASP A 298 5.61 -3.22 5.54
CA ASP A 298 6.27 -4.43 5.02
C ASP A 298 5.55 -5.74 5.40
N GLY A 299 4.31 -5.66 5.90
CA GLY A 299 3.54 -6.82 6.37
C GLY A 299 3.07 -7.70 5.22
N ASN A 300 2.70 -7.08 4.10
CA ASN A 300 2.20 -7.79 2.92
C ASN A 300 3.17 -7.66 1.74
N LEU A 301 3.78 -8.79 1.35
CA LEU A 301 4.49 -8.89 0.09
C LEU A 301 3.47 -9.07 -1.05
N HIS A 302 3.38 -8.08 -1.93
CA HIS A 302 2.59 -8.15 -3.14
C HIS A 302 3.49 -8.60 -4.29
N THR A 303 3.13 -9.70 -4.94
CA THR A 303 3.78 -10.15 -6.18
C THR A 303 2.75 -10.17 -7.29
N GLU A 304 3.06 -9.55 -8.43
CA GLU A 304 2.17 -9.47 -9.58
C GLU A 304 2.91 -9.89 -10.84
N THR A 305 2.21 -10.60 -11.75
CA THR A 305 2.73 -10.93 -13.08
C THR A 305 1.88 -10.27 -14.14
N VAL A 306 2.48 -9.32 -14.87
CA VAL A 306 1.82 -8.57 -15.94
C VAL A 306 2.42 -8.98 -17.29
N PRO A 307 1.62 -9.54 -18.22
CA PRO A 307 2.08 -9.80 -19.58
C PRO A 307 2.19 -8.50 -20.38
N VAL A 308 3.35 -8.25 -20.95
CA VAL A 308 3.65 -7.03 -21.72
C VAL A 308 4.01 -7.39 -23.16
N THR A 309 3.13 -7.05 -24.11
CA THR A 309 3.39 -7.27 -25.53
C THR A 309 4.32 -6.19 -26.08
N VAL A 310 5.52 -6.60 -26.50
CA VAL A 310 6.57 -5.73 -27.04
C VAL A 310 6.61 -5.83 -28.56
N GLN A 311 6.44 -4.68 -29.21
CA GLN A 311 6.68 -4.51 -30.64
C GLN A 311 8.13 -4.05 -30.87
N VAL A 312 8.90 -4.80 -31.66
CA VAL A 312 10.29 -4.43 -31.95
C VAL A 312 10.33 -3.28 -32.97
N PRO A 313 11.02 -2.16 -32.68
CA PRO A 313 11.13 -1.05 -33.63
C PRO A 313 11.87 -1.47 -34.90
N LEU A 314 11.43 -0.97 -36.06
CA LEU A 314 12.03 -1.31 -37.36
C LEU A 314 13.40 -0.68 -37.57
N THR A 315 13.62 0.51 -37.01
CA THR A 315 14.83 1.30 -37.19
C THR A 315 15.41 1.72 -35.84
N PRO A 316 16.75 1.85 -35.72
CA PRO A 316 17.35 2.51 -34.56
C PRO A 316 16.86 3.96 -34.46
N LEU A 317 16.74 4.45 -33.22
CA LEU A 317 16.55 5.90 -33.00
C LEU A 317 17.79 6.62 -33.55
N PRO A 318 17.63 7.79 -34.18
CA PRO A 318 18.75 8.60 -34.68
C PRO A 318 19.68 9.02 -33.54
#